data_AF-A0AAW4KRK2-F1
#
_entry.id   AF-A0AAW4KRK2-F1
#
_cell.length_a   1.000
_cell.length_b   1.000
_cell.length_c   1.000
_cell.angle_alpha   90.00
_cell.angle_beta   90.00
_cell.angle_gamma   90.00
#
_symmetry.space_group_name_H-M   'P 1'
#
loop_
_entity.id
_entity.type
_entity.pdbx_description
1 polymer ?
#
loop_
_entity_poly.entity_id
_entity_poly.type
_entity_poly.pdbx_seq_one_letter_code
_entity_poly.pdbx_strand_id
1 'polypeptide(L)'
;ELGIPFIRANVGDRYVIAELLERNWLVGGENSGHVVCFQHTTTGDAIIAALQVLLALRRREESLAQARQALRKCPQVLLNVRFAGGENP
;
A
#
# COMPACT_ATOMS: atom_id res chain seq x y z
N GLU A 1 12.88 -0.74 -15.51
CA GLU A 1 11.93 -0.52 -14.40
C GLU A 1 11.08 0.70 -14.71
N LEU A 2 9.87 0.81 -14.17
CA LEU A 2 8.84 1.81 -14.59
C LEU A 2 9.21 3.29 -14.37
N GLY A 3 10.41 3.61 -13.87
CA GLY A 3 10.84 4.99 -13.59
C GLY A 3 10.09 5.66 -12.44
N ILE A 4 9.34 4.90 -11.65
CA ILE A 4 8.57 5.39 -10.50
C ILE A 4 9.47 5.31 -9.26
N PRO A 5 9.74 6.43 -8.57
CA PRO A 5 10.54 6.42 -7.35
C PRO A 5 9.83 5.64 -6.24
N PHE A 6 10.62 5.00 -5.37
CA PHE A 6 10.12 4.14 -4.31
C PHE A 6 10.90 4.36 -3.01
N ILE A 7 10.20 4.45 -1.90
CA ILE A 7 10.78 4.49 -0.55
C ILE A 7 10.07 3.46 0.35
N ARG A 8 10.80 2.93 1.34
CA ARG A 8 10.21 2.11 2.41
C ARG A 8 10.13 2.96 3.67
N ALA A 9 8.94 3.07 4.23
CA ALA A 9 8.72 3.62 5.56
C ALA A 9 8.89 2.53 6.64
N ASN A 10 9.05 2.96 7.89
CA ASN A 10 8.90 2.07 9.05
C ASN A 10 7.47 1.51 9.14
N VAL A 11 7.30 0.40 9.87
CA VAL A 11 5.97 -0.22 10.04
C VAL A 11 5.03 0.72 10.79
N GLY A 12 3.86 0.98 10.23
CA GLY A 12 2.84 1.88 10.76
C GLY A 12 2.43 2.97 9.75
N ASP A 13 1.12 3.16 9.59
CA ASP A 13 0.47 4.14 8.71
C ASP A 13 1.05 5.57 8.83
N ARG A 14 1.37 6.00 10.06
CA ARG A 14 1.95 7.33 10.32
C ARG A 14 3.27 7.56 9.60
N TYR A 15 4.13 6.54 9.53
CA TYR A 15 5.41 6.66 8.83
C TYR A 15 5.21 6.72 7.32
N VAL A 16 4.23 6.00 6.79
CA VAL A 16 3.85 6.10 5.37
C VAL A 16 3.37 7.50 5.05
N ILE A 17 2.48 8.07 5.86
CA ILE A 17 1.95 9.43 5.67
C ILE A 17 3.09 10.48 5.77
N ALA A 18 4.01 10.32 6.72
CA ALA A 18 5.15 11.22 6.85
C ALA A 18 6.03 11.26 5.58
N GLU A 19 6.36 10.10 5.02
CA GLU A 19 7.13 10.00 3.77
C GLU A 19 6.38 10.62 2.57
N LEU A 20 5.04 10.44 2.51
CA LEU A 20 4.23 11.05 1.46
C LEU A 20 4.28 12.59 1.55
N LEU A 21 4.15 13.15 2.76
CA LEU A 21 4.19 14.59 2.99
C LEU A 21 5.57 15.18 2.67
N GLU A 22 6.64 14.57 3.16
CA GLU A 22 8.02 15.03 2.94
C GLU A 22 8.36 15.12 1.45
N ARG A 23 7.84 14.16 0.65
CA ARG A 23 8.16 14.03 -0.77
C ARG A 23 7.10 14.62 -1.69
N ASN A 24 6.00 15.14 -1.13
CA ASN A 24 4.81 15.55 -1.87
C ASN A 24 4.29 14.46 -2.82
N TRP A 25 4.25 13.22 -2.33
CA TRP A 25 3.76 12.05 -3.08
C TRP A 25 2.28 11.78 -2.79
N LEU A 26 1.60 11.17 -3.77
CA LEU A 26 0.14 11.03 -3.74
C LEU A 26 -0.36 9.62 -3.39
N VAL A 27 0.50 8.61 -3.43
CA VAL A 27 0.10 7.21 -3.23
C VAL A 27 1.09 6.52 -2.30
N GLY A 28 0.56 5.94 -1.23
CA GLY A 28 1.31 5.10 -0.31
C GLY A 28 0.42 4.00 0.26
N GLY A 29 1.00 3.09 1.01
CA GLY A 29 0.24 2.05 1.69
C GLY A 29 1.09 1.00 2.38
N GLU A 30 0.40 0.05 2.99
CA GLU A 30 0.97 -1.04 3.76
C GLU A 30 0.49 -2.40 3.22
N ASN A 31 1.24 -3.47 3.52
CA ASN A 31 0.89 -4.82 3.10
C ASN A 31 -0.45 -5.35 3.67
N SER A 32 -0.97 -4.70 4.72
CA SER A 32 -2.28 -4.99 5.30
C SER A 32 -3.46 -4.66 4.37
N GLY A 33 -3.22 -3.87 3.31
CA GLY A 33 -4.26 -3.31 2.45
C GLY A 33 -4.68 -1.89 2.84
N HIS A 34 -4.04 -1.29 3.85
CA HIS A 34 -4.17 0.14 4.12
C HIS A 34 -3.50 0.93 2.98
N VAL A 35 -4.30 1.60 2.16
CA VAL A 35 -3.81 2.39 1.01
C VAL A 35 -4.28 3.83 1.18
N VAL A 36 -3.35 4.76 0.98
CA VAL A 36 -3.59 6.20 1.06
C VAL A 36 -3.55 6.78 -0.35
N CYS A 37 -4.62 7.47 -0.74
CA CYS A 37 -4.70 8.25 -1.98
C CYS A 37 -4.78 9.74 -1.62
N PHE A 38 -3.61 10.38 -1.47
CA PHE A 38 -3.47 11.73 -0.92
C PHE A 38 -4.16 12.82 -1.74
N GLN A 39 -4.41 12.55 -3.02
CA GLN A 39 -5.22 13.39 -3.90
C GLN A 39 -6.71 13.49 -3.50
N HIS A 40 -7.20 12.59 -2.62
CA HIS A 40 -8.63 12.50 -2.25
C HIS A 40 -8.88 12.48 -0.75
N THR A 41 -7.95 11.95 0.04
CA THR A 41 -8.08 11.81 1.49
C THR A 41 -6.72 11.96 2.16
N THR A 42 -6.71 12.49 3.38
CA THR A 42 -5.50 12.65 4.19
C THR A 42 -5.19 11.43 5.06
N THR A 43 -5.97 10.35 4.95
CA THR A 43 -5.79 9.08 5.66
C THR A 43 -6.13 7.91 4.73
N GLY A 44 -5.87 6.67 5.14
CA GLY A 44 -6.28 5.51 4.36
C GLY A 44 -7.79 5.37 4.32
N ASP A 45 -8.34 5.18 3.13
CA ASP A 45 -9.77 4.96 2.90
C ASP A 45 -9.94 3.82 1.90
N ALA A 46 -10.50 2.71 2.35
CA ALA A 46 -10.65 1.50 1.55
C ALA A 46 -11.64 1.66 0.40
N ILE A 47 -12.68 2.50 0.55
CA ILE A 47 -13.68 2.74 -0.50
C ILE A 47 -13.04 3.57 -1.60
N ILE A 48 -12.34 4.65 -1.24
CA ILE A 48 -11.60 5.48 -2.21
C ILE A 48 -10.55 4.62 -2.92
N ALA A 49 -9.75 3.84 -2.19
CA ALA A 49 -8.74 2.98 -2.78
C ALA A 49 -9.35 1.96 -3.77
N ALA A 50 -10.46 1.31 -3.40
CA ALA A 50 -11.17 0.38 -4.28
C ALA A 50 -11.69 1.07 -5.54
N LEU A 51 -12.27 2.27 -5.41
CA LEU A 51 -12.73 3.06 -6.56
C LEU A 51 -11.57 3.48 -7.46
N GLN A 52 -10.41 3.85 -6.91
CA GLN A 52 -9.21 4.15 -7.71
C GLN A 52 -8.71 2.94 -8.49
N VAL A 53 -8.71 1.75 -7.88
CA VAL A 53 -8.38 0.49 -8.59
C VAL A 53 -9.37 0.23 -9.72
N LEU A 54 -10.67 0.31 -9.45
CA LEU A 54 -11.70 0.11 -10.48
C LEU A 54 -11.58 1.14 -11.61
N LEU A 55 -11.32 2.40 -11.29
CA LEU A 55 -11.10 3.46 -12.28
C LEU A 55 -9.89 3.15 -13.16
N ALA A 56 -8.78 2.68 -12.58
CA ALA A 56 -7.59 2.30 -13.33
C ALA A 56 -7.85 1.10 -14.26
N LEU A 57 -8.55 0.07 -13.79
CA LEU A 57 -8.95 -1.08 -14.60
C LEU A 57 -9.85 -0.67 -15.76
N ARG A 58 -10.86 0.18 -15.48
CA ARG A 58 -11.78 0.69 -16.51
C ARG A 58 -11.07 1.52 -17.57
N ARG A 59 -10.11 2.37 -17.19
CA ARG A 59 -9.30 3.18 -18.12
C ARG A 59 -8.38 2.33 -19.01
N ARG A 60 -7.94 1.17 -18.51
CA ARG A 60 -7.06 0.25 -19.22
C ARG A 60 -7.80 -0.81 -20.01
N GLU A 61 -9.13 -0.88 -19.86
CA GLU A 61 -9.99 -1.93 -20.45
C GLU A 61 -9.54 -3.35 -20.07
N GLU A 62 -8.97 -3.50 -18.87
CA GLU A 62 -8.41 -4.75 -18.37
C GLU A 62 -9.22 -5.26 -17.16
N SER A 63 -9.35 -6.59 -17.06
CA SER A 63 -9.80 -7.23 -15.82
C SER A 63 -8.72 -7.16 -14.73
N LEU A 64 -9.13 -7.26 -13.46
CA LEU A 64 -8.18 -7.32 -12.35
C LEU A 64 -7.19 -8.50 -12.49
N ALA A 65 -7.66 -9.63 -13.03
CA ALA A 65 -6.83 -10.81 -13.25
C ALA A 65 -5.70 -10.53 -14.25
N GLN A 66 -5.97 -9.80 -15.32
CA GLN A 66 -4.96 -9.38 -16.31
C GLN A 66 -3.98 -8.38 -15.70
N ALA A 67 -4.48 -7.31 -15.05
CA ALA A 67 -3.63 -6.29 -14.44
C ALA A 67 -2.65 -6.87 -13.40
N ARG A 68 -3.06 -7.90 -12.66
CA ARG A 68 -2.22 -8.56 -11.65
C ARG A 68 -1.06 -9.36 -12.24
N GLN A 69 -1.10 -9.74 -13.53
CA GLN A 69 -0.05 -10.56 -14.15
C GLN A 69 1.31 -9.84 -14.20
N ALA A 70 1.31 -8.51 -14.19
CA ALA A 70 2.53 -7.71 -14.12
C ALA A 70 3.26 -7.82 -12.77
N LEU A 71 2.59 -8.29 -11.70
CA LEU A 71 3.16 -8.41 -10.36
C LEU A 71 3.54 -9.87 -10.05
N ARG A 72 4.83 -10.11 -9.83
CA ARG A 72 5.33 -11.39 -9.29
C ARG A 72 5.64 -11.24 -7.81
N LYS A 73 4.87 -11.92 -6.95
CA LYS A 73 5.13 -11.94 -5.50
C LYS A 73 6.28 -12.91 -5.20
N CYS A 74 7.22 -12.49 -4.37
CA CYS A 74 8.22 -13.40 -3.79
C CYS A 74 7.55 -14.32 -2.75
N PRO A 75 8.09 -15.53 -2.52
CA PRO A 75 7.66 -16.35 -1.39
C PRO A 75 7.82 -15.58 -0.08
N GLN A 76 6.72 -15.42 0.66
CA GLN A 76 6.72 -14.72 1.94
C GLN A 76 5.70 -15.38 2.87
N VAL A 77 6.08 -15.55 4.15
CA VAL A 77 5.21 -16.06 5.20
C VAL A 77 5.23 -15.06 6.37
N LEU A 78 4.06 -14.77 6.94
CA LEU A 78 3.90 -13.97 8.16
C LEU A 78 3.39 -14.88 9.27
N LEU A 79 4.20 -15.09 10.32
CA LEU A 79 3.85 -15.90 11.48
C LEU A 79 3.77 -15.01 12.72
N ASN A 80 2.57 -14.82 13.26
CA ASN A 80 2.36 -14.08 14.50
C ASN A 80 2.52 -15.02 15.70
N VAL A 81 3.60 -14.85 16.46
CA VAL A 81 3.87 -15.66 17.67
C VAL A 81 3.31 -14.94 18.89
N ARG A 82 2.48 -15.63 19.68
CA ARG A 82 1.97 -15.07 20.94
C ARG A 82 3.12 -14.98 21.95
N PHE A 83 3.30 -13.81 22.54
CA PHE A 83 4.30 -13.55 23.57
C PHE A 83 3.61 -13.37 24.93
N ALA A 84 4.12 -14.04 25.96
CA ALA A 84 3.52 -14.04 27.31
C ALA A 84 3.85 -12.78 28.13
N GLY A 85 4.71 -11.88 27.63
CA GLY A 85 5.12 -10.65 28.31
C GLY A 85 6.24 -10.88 29.34
N GLY A 86 6.62 -9.79 30.03
CA GLY A 86 7.61 -9.79 31.13
C GLY A 86 8.83 -8.92 30.86
N GLU A 87 9.28 -8.84 29.61
CA GLU A 87 10.39 -8.01 29.14
C GLU A 87 10.07 -7.48 27.72
N ASN A 88 10.89 -6.57 27.19
CA ASN A 88 10.82 -6.23 25.77
C ASN A 88 11.19 -7.50 24.97
N PRO A 89 10.32 -7.96 24.04
CA PRO A 89 10.60 -9.14 23.23
C PRO A 89 11.84 -8.98 22.35
#